data_AF-A0A8S3EIY3-F1
#
_entry.id   AF-A0A8S3EIY3-F1
#
_cell.length_a   1.000
_cell.length_b   1.000
_cell.length_c   1.000
_cell.angle_alpha   90.00
_cell.angle_beta   90.00
_cell.angle_gamma   90.00
#
_symmetry.space_group_name_H-M   'P 1'
#
loop_
_entity.id
_entity.type
_entity.pdbx_description
1 polymer ?
#
loop_
_entity_poly.entity_id
_entity_poly.type
_entity_poly.pdbx_seq_one_letter_code
_entity_poly.pdbx_strand_id
1 'polypeptide(L)'
;ILRQIRKFNWADADFRSYAIKCLAAPYSVKFNSIQCLASILSGLSHFYDDVAIEVLDNVLDDIRLGLEINIPKFNQRRLCMIKYLGELYNYRVVDSIIIFRTLYLLITYGVSLEPSEISDLDPPEHLFRIRLVCTLLDSCGQYFDRGTSKKRLDCFLIYFQRYYYFKKEQAIWNPSSYPFPLEIEQIFDECVMDLRPKFSKTNSHAKACEQVENMEKEFIALI
;
A
#
# COMPACT_ATOMS: atom_id res chain seq x y z
N ILE A 1 25.58 -5.80 12.94
CA ILE A 1 25.49 -5.43 11.51
C ILE A 1 25.56 -3.91 11.32
N LEU A 2 24.64 -3.10 11.87
CA LEU A 2 24.68 -1.61 11.74
C LEU A 2 26.04 -0.96 12.09
N ARG A 3 26.69 -1.41 13.17
CA ARG A 3 28.04 -0.93 13.56
C ARG A 3 29.11 -1.17 12.49
N GLN A 4 28.94 -2.18 11.63
CA GLN A 4 29.85 -2.45 10.53
C GLN A 4 29.48 -1.60 9.31
N ILE A 5 28.18 -1.49 8.99
CA ILE A 5 27.67 -0.68 7.87
C ILE A 5 28.10 0.80 7.99
N ARG A 6 28.08 1.34 9.21
CA ARG A 6 28.55 2.71 9.50
C ARG A 6 30.03 2.96 9.21
N LYS A 7 30.86 1.92 9.13
CA LYS A 7 32.31 2.05 8.93
C LYS A 7 32.71 2.03 7.46
N PHE A 8 31.77 1.78 6.55
CA PHE A 8 32.06 1.81 5.12
C PHE A 8 32.35 3.23 4.65
N ASN A 9 33.06 3.34 3.53
CA ASN A 9 33.38 4.61 2.91
C ASN A 9 32.17 5.16 2.15
N TRP A 10 31.25 5.83 2.86
CA TRP A 10 30.07 6.46 2.25
C TRP A 10 30.37 7.66 1.34
N ALA A 11 31.63 8.15 1.33
CA ALA A 11 32.08 9.17 0.39
C ALA A 11 32.48 8.58 -0.98
N ASP A 12 32.69 7.26 -1.07
CA ASP A 12 32.87 6.58 -2.35
C ASP A 12 31.51 6.45 -3.07
N ALA A 13 31.38 7.13 -4.21
CA ALA A 13 30.15 7.20 -4.97
C ALA A 13 29.69 5.84 -5.48
N ASP A 14 30.63 4.98 -5.90
CA ASP A 14 30.31 3.65 -6.43
C ASP A 14 29.77 2.74 -5.32
N PHE A 15 30.45 2.73 -4.17
CA PHE A 15 29.99 2.01 -2.99
C PHE A 15 28.62 2.51 -2.52
N ARG A 16 28.44 3.83 -2.42
CA ARG A 16 27.18 4.44 -1.98
C ARG A 16 26.03 4.03 -2.90
N SER A 17 26.20 4.16 -4.22
CA SER A 17 25.19 3.79 -5.20
C SER A 17 24.80 2.30 -5.08
N TYR A 18 25.80 1.43 -4.93
CA TYR A 18 25.56 0.00 -4.71
C TYR A 18 24.81 -0.27 -3.40
N ALA A 19 25.22 0.37 -2.30
CA ALA A 19 24.59 0.21 -1.00
C ALA A 19 23.13 0.64 -1.02
N ILE A 20 22.81 1.77 -1.65
CA ILE A 20 21.45 2.29 -1.83
C ILE A 20 20.61 1.31 -2.63
N LYS A 21 21.14 0.81 -3.76
CA LYS A 21 20.47 -0.22 -4.56
C LYS A 21 20.14 -1.47 -3.74
N CYS A 22 21.04 -1.92 -2.86
CA CYS A 22 20.79 -3.05 -1.98
C CYS A 22 19.74 -2.75 -0.90
N LEU A 23 19.81 -1.56 -0.29
CA LEU A 23 18.87 -1.14 0.75
C LEU A 23 17.45 -0.91 0.19
N ALA A 24 17.34 -0.50 -1.08
CA ALA A 24 16.08 -0.34 -1.79
C ALA A 24 15.53 -1.65 -2.41
N ALA A 25 16.19 -2.80 -2.21
CA ALA A 25 15.81 -4.10 -2.77
C ALA A 25 15.31 -5.10 -1.70
N PRO A 26 14.17 -4.84 -1.03
CA PRO A 26 13.65 -5.73 0.02
C PRO A 26 13.30 -7.13 -0.51
N TYR A 27 13.05 -7.28 -1.80
CA TYR A 27 12.82 -8.57 -2.46
C TYR A 27 14.07 -9.46 -2.54
N SER A 28 15.26 -8.93 -2.23
CA SER A 28 16.50 -9.69 -2.12
C SER A 28 16.71 -10.29 -0.72
N VAL A 29 15.85 -9.98 0.25
CA VAL A 29 15.88 -10.59 1.60
C VAL A 29 14.64 -11.46 1.83
N LYS A 30 14.67 -12.31 2.86
CA LYS A 30 13.49 -13.10 3.25
C LYS A 30 12.37 -12.16 3.67
N PHE A 31 11.12 -12.47 3.28
CA PHE A 31 9.94 -11.64 3.56
C PHE A 31 9.81 -11.27 5.04
N ASN A 32 9.96 -12.25 5.94
CA ASN A 32 9.89 -12.05 7.39
C ASN A 32 11.09 -11.26 7.98
N SER A 33 12.11 -10.99 7.18
CA SER A 33 13.31 -10.23 7.57
C SER A 33 13.32 -8.81 7.00
N ILE A 34 12.29 -8.40 6.23
CA ILE A 34 12.18 -7.04 5.68
C ILE A 34 12.21 -5.97 6.78
N GLN A 35 11.61 -6.24 7.94
CA GLN A 35 11.67 -5.36 9.12
C GLN A 35 13.12 -5.06 9.58
N CYS A 36 14.04 -6.01 9.43
CA CYS A 36 15.45 -5.82 9.79
C CYS A 36 16.12 -4.82 8.83
N LEU A 37 15.72 -4.80 7.56
CA LEU A 37 16.21 -3.84 6.57
C LEU A 37 15.76 -2.42 6.92
N ALA A 38 14.51 -2.27 7.37
CA ALA A 38 13.99 -0.97 7.83
C ALA A 38 14.71 -0.49 9.10
N SER A 39 14.96 -1.41 10.03
CA SER A 39 15.76 -1.12 11.24
C SER A 39 17.17 -0.65 10.91
N ILE A 40 17.84 -1.27 9.93
CA ILE A 40 19.16 -0.85 9.47
C ILE A 40 19.10 0.56 8.88
N LEU A 41 18.13 0.83 8.00
CA LEU A 41 18.00 2.14 7.35
C LEU A 41 17.71 3.25 8.38
N SER A 42 16.81 3.00 9.33
CA SER A 42 16.52 3.91 10.44
C SER A 42 17.76 4.21 11.29
N GLY A 43 18.56 3.19 11.63
CA GLY A 43 19.82 3.40 12.34
C GLY A 43 20.89 4.14 11.51
N LEU A 44 20.82 4.05 10.19
CA LEU A 44 21.76 4.70 9.27
C LEU A 44 21.40 6.18 9.02
N SER A 45 20.11 6.52 8.99
CA SER A 45 19.63 7.89 8.73
C SER A 45 20.12 8.92 9.75
N HIS A 46 20.51 8.49 10.95
CA HIS A 46 21.16 9.35 11.94
C HIS A 46 22.56 9.83 11.54
N PHE A 47 23.21 9.18 10.57
CA PHE A 47 24.56 9.49 10.10
C PHE A 47 24.57 9.92 8.64
N TYR A 48 23.66 9.35 7.83
CA TYR A 48 23.53 9.59 6.39
C TYR A 48 22.04 9.67 6.08
N ASP A 49 21.44 10.83 6.35
CA ASP A 49 20.01 11.09 6.14
C ASP A 49 19.65 11.10 4.65
N ASP A 50 20.54 11.64 3.82
CA ASP A 50 20.47 11.62 2.36
C ASP A 50 20.35 10.21 1.76
N VAL A 51 21.07 9.23 2.33
CA VAL A 51 20.95 7.82 1.93
C VAL A 51 19.55 7.27 2.21
N ALA A 52 18.94 7.63 3.34
CA ALA A 52 17.59 7.18 3.68
C ALA A 52 16.53 7.81 2.77
N ILE A 53 16.70 9.08 2.41
CA ILE A 53 15.85 9.78 1.43
C ILE A 53 15.93 9.07 0.07
N GLU A 54 17.14 8.81 -0.43
CA GLU A 54 17.35 8.19 -1.74
C GLU A 54 16.81 6.73 -1.78
N VAL A 55 16.92 5.98 -0.69
CA VAL A 55 16.28 4.66 -0.58
C VAL A 55 14.76 4.76 -0.58
N LEU A 56 14.17 5.72 0.14
CA LEU A 56 12.73 5.93 0.16
C LEU A 56 12.19 6.31 -1.23
N ASP A 57 12.88 7.21 -1.94
CA ASP A 57 12.52 7.61 -3.30
C ASP A 57 12.52 6.40 -4.24
N ASN A 58 13.59 5.59 -4.22
CA ASN A 58 13.66 4.35 -4.99
C ASN A 58 12.54 3.36 -4.65
N VAL A 59 12.13 3.27 -3.38
CA VAL A 59 11.02 2.40 -2.94
C VAL A 59 9.68 2.89 -3.51
N LEU A 60 9.41 4.19 -3.43
CA LEU A 60 8.18 4.78 -3.93
C LEU A 60 8.09 4.72 -5.46
N ASP A 61 9.21 4.94 -6.15
CA ASP A 61 9.30 4.82 -7.60
C ASP A 61 9.08 3.38 -8.05
N ASP A 62 9.64 2.37 -7.38
CA ASP A 62 9.41 0.96 -7.73
C ASP A 62 7.95 0.55 -7.50
N ILE A 63 7.29 1.08 -6.46
CA ILE A 63 5.86 0.84 -6.21
C ILE A 63 5.03 1.39 -7.38
N ARG A 64 5.31 2.63 -7.80
CA ARG A 64 4.62 3.26 -8.94
C ARG A 64 4.88 2.50 -10.23
N LEU A 65 6.14 2.19 -10.54
CA LEU A 65 6.53 1.41 -11.70
C LEU A 65 5.87 0.02 -11.70
N GLY A 66 5.73 -0.59 -10.52
CA GLY A 66 5.03 -1.86 -10.35
C GLY A 66 3.55 -1.80 -10.71
N LEU A 67 2.89 -0.64 -10.55
CA LEU A 67 1.51 -0.41 -11.02
C LEU A 67 1.43 -0.21 -12.54
N GLU A 68 2.46 0.36 -13.15
CA GLU A 68 2.53 0.60 -14.60
C GLU A 68 2.84 -0.67 -15.39
N ILE A 69 3.82 -1.46 -14.92
CA ILE A 69 4.21 -2.72 -15.57
C ILE A 69 3.12 -3.78 -15.39
N ASN A 70 2.62 -3.93 -14.16
CA ASN A 70 1.54 -4.84 -13.78
C ASN A 70 1.65 -6.31 -14.27
N ILE A 71 2.88 -6.86 -14.33
CA ILE A 71 3.12 -8.25 -14.77
C ILE A 71 3.13 -9.21 -13.56
N PRO A 72 2.36 -10.33 -13.58
CA PRO A 72 2.28 -11.28 -12.46
C PRO A 72 3.62 -11.85 -11.98
N LYS A 73 4.61 -11.99 -12.88
CA LYS A 73 5.99 -12.41 -12.55
C LYS A 73 6.63 -11.56 -11.44
N PHE A 74 6.24 -10.29 -11.31
CA PHE A 74 6.79 -9.36 -10.32
C PHE A 74 5.92 -9.19 -9.07
N ASN A 75 4.85 -9.97 -8.91
CA ASN A 75 3.94 -9.83 -7.77
C ASN A 75 4.63 -10.02 -6.41
N GLN A 76 5.55 -10.99 -6.29
CA GLN A 76 6.33 -11.15 -5.04
C GLN A 76 7.18 -9.91 -4.73
N ARG A 77 7.83 -9.34 -5.75
CA ARG A 77 8.61 -8.10 -5.59
C ARG A 77 7.71 -6.95 -5.12
N ARG A 78 6.56 -6.75 -5.76
CA ARG A 78 5.60 -5.71 -5.40
C ARG A 78 5.10 -5.84 -3.97
N LEU A 79 4.80 -7.07 -3.51
CA LEU A 79 4.45 -7.33 -2.12
C LEU A 79 5.61 -6.98 -1.16
N CYS A 80 6.84 -7.35 -1.49
CA CYS A 80 8.01 -6.98 -0.69
C CYS A 80 8.22 -5.47 -0.61
N MET A 81 8.01 -4.72 -1.70
CA MET A 81 8.12 -3.26 -1.70
C MET A 81 7.07 -2.62 -0.79
N ILE A 82 5.81 -3.06 -0.89
CA ILE A 82 4.72 -2.55 -0.04
C ILE A 82 4.96 -2.90 1.43
N LYS A 83 5.34 -4.16 1.72
CA LYS A 83 5.72 -4.57 3.08
C LYS A 83 6.83 -3.69 3.62
N TYR A 84 7.86 -3.44 2.80
CA TYR A 84 8.99 -2.61 3.21
C TYR A 84 8.57 -1.18 3.52
N LEU A 85 7.72 -0.55 2.71
CA LEU A 85 7.18 0.78 3.01
C LEU A 85 6.44 0.83 4.35
N GLY A 86 5.64 -0.20 4.66
CA GLY A 86 4.99 -0.33 5.98
C GLY A 86 6.00 -0.43 7.13
N GLU A 87 7.07 -1.20 6.95
CA GLU A 87 8.15 -1.29 7.94
C GLU A 87 8.94 0.01 8.07
N LEU A 88 9.18 0.75 6.98
CA LEU A 88 9.81 2.06 7.04
C LEU A 88 9.03 3.04 7.92
N TYR A 89 7.69 2.96 7.91
CA TYR A 89 6.86 3.72 8.85
C TYR A 89 7.04 3.25 10.29
N ASN A 90 7.02 1.93 10.53
CA ASN A 90 7.20 1.36 11.87
C ASN A 90 8.53 1.76 12.52
N TYR A 91 9.58 1.91 11.72
CA TYR A 91 10.91 2.35 12.13
C TYR A 91 11.15 3.86 12.00
N ARG A 92 10.07 4.66 11.80
CA ARG A 92 10.08 6.13 11.75
C ARG A 92 11.01 6.73 10.68
N VAL A 93 11.21 5.99 9.58
CA VAL A 93 11.91 6.51 8.40
C VAL A 93 10.97 7.37 7.55
N VAL A 94 9.66 7.09 7.60
CA VAL A 94 8.65 7.82 6.83
C VAL A 94 7.43 8.18 7.67
N ASP A 95 6.82 9.32 7.35
CA ASP A 95 5.59 9.79 7.98
C ASP A 95 4.32 9.11 7.43
N SER A 96 3.27 9.11 8.25
CA SER A 96 1.95 8.58 7.89
C SER A 96 1.36 9.20 6.61
N ILE A 97 1.75 10.44 6.26
CA ILE A 97 1.31 11.12 5.03
C ILE A 97 1.70 10.31 3.79
N ILE A 98 2.91 9.74 3.75
CA ILE A 98 3.36 8.94 2.61
C ILE A 98 2.58 7.63 2.55
N ILE A 99 2.31 6.99 3.70
CA ILE A 99 1.49 5.77 3.76
C ILE A 99 0.10 6.01 3.17
N PHE A 100 -0.59 7.08 3.59
CA PHE A 100 -1.90 7.41 3.04
C PHE A 100 -1.83 7.76 1.55
N ARG A 101 -0.81 8.53 1.10
CA ARG A 101 -0.62 8.81 -0.33
C ARG A 101 -0.47 7.52 -1.15
N THR A 102 0.32 6.56 -0.66
CA THR A 102 0.49 5.27 -1.34
C THR A 102 -0.79 4.44 -1.31
N LEU A 103 -1.52 4.41 -0.18
CA LEU A 103 -2.82 3.74 -0.08
C LEU A 103 -3.81 4.26 -1.13
N TYR A 104 -3.93 5.58 -1.29
CA TYR A 104 -4.76 6.17 -2.34
C TYR A 104 -4.21 5.87 -3.74
N LEU A 105 -2.90 6.02 -3.97
CA LEU A 105 -2.25 5.68 -5.25
C LEU A 105 -2.63 4.26 -5.71
N LEU A 106 -2.61 3.28 -4.80
CA LEU A 106 -2.94 1.89 -5.10
C LEU A 106 -4.36 1.72 -5.65
N ILE A 107 -5.34 2.53 -5.22
CA ILE A 107 -6.75 2.40 -5.62
C ILE A 107 -7.20 3.43 -6.66
N THR A 108 -6.41 4.47 -6.95
CA THR A 108 -6.78 5.53 -7.90
C THR A 108 -5.88 5.62 -9.13
N TYR A 109 -4.63 5.17 -9.07
CA TYR A 109 -3.70 5.35 -10.20
C TYR A 109 -4.09 4.51 -11.41
N GLY A 110 -4.48 5.15 -12.51
CA GLY A 110 -4.93 4.46 -13.72
C GLY A 110 -6.19 3.64 -13.50
N VAL A 111 -7.08 4.08 -12.59
CA VAL A 111 -8.37 3.44 -12.30
C VAL A 111 -9.49 4.40 -12.66
N SER A 112 -10.35 3.99 -13.60
CA SER A 112 -11.68 4.55 -13.81
C SER A 112 -12.68 3.71 -13.02
N LEU A 113 -13.58 4.38 -12.29
CA LEU A 113 -14.69 3.73 -11.58
C LEU A 113 -15.98 3.74 -12.42
N GLU A 114 -15.89 4.18 -13.68
CA GLU A 114 -17.01 4.13 -14.63
C GLU A 114 -17.16 2.71 -15.18
N PRO A 115 -18.32 2.04 -15.00
CA PRO A 115 -18.50 0.67 -15.47
C PRO A 115 -18.36 0.49 -16.99
N SER A 116 -18.52 1.57 -17.75
CA SER A 116 -18.36 1.58 -19.20
C SER A 116 -16.91 1.70 -19.67
N GLU A 117 -15.97 2.01 -18.78
CA GLU A 117 -14.57 2.25 -19.13
C GLU A 117 -13.67 1.18 -18.53
N ILE A 118 -12.97 0.45 -19.39
CA ILE A 118 -11.96 -0.52 -18.94
C ILE A 118 -10.66 0.23 -18.68
N SER A 119 -10.14 0.07 -17.47
CA SER A 119 -8.84 0.62 -17.07
C SER A 119 -7.72 -0.33 -17.50
N ASP A 120 -6.84 0.10 -18.41
CA ASP A 120 -5.72 -0.73 -18.89
C ASP A 120 -4.80 -1.20 -17.75
N LEU A 121 -4.57 -0.34 -16.74
CA LEU A 121 -3.72 -0.64 -15.58
C LEU A 121 -4.47 -1.31 -14.42
N ASP A 122 -5.78 -1.54 -14.56
CA ASP A 122 -6.59 -2.25 -13.58
C ASP A 122 -7.79 -2.99 -14.22
N PRO A 123 -7.53 -3.94 -15.13
CA PRO A 123 -8.60 -4.65 -15.83
C PRO A 123 -9.48 -5.45 -14.85
N PRO A 124 -10.72 -5.82 -15.21
CA PRO A 124 -11.70 -6.38 -14.27
C PRO A 124 -11.21 -7.55 -13.42
N GLU A 125 -10.47 -8.49 -14.02
CA GLU A 125 -9.93 -9.69 -13.36
C GLU A 125 -8.71 -9.42 -12.46
N HIS A 126 -8.10 -8.25 -12.58
CA HIS A 126 -6.92 -7.89 -11.82
C HIS A 126 -7.29 -7.43 -10.40
N LEU A 127 -7.09 -8.31 -9.43
CA LEU A 127 -7.44 -8.09 -8.02
C LEU A 127 -6.23 -7.83 -7.12
N PHE A 128 -5.03 -7.70 -7.69
CA PHE A 128 -3.79 -7.65 -6.92
C PHE A 128 -3.64 -6.37 -6.09
N ARG A 129 -4.24 -5.25 -6.52
CA ARG A 129 -4.24 -3.99 -5.76
C ARG A 129 -4.89 -4.14 -4.39
N ILE A 130 -5.93 -4.97 -4.25
CA ILE A 130 -6.56 -5.30 -2.95
C ILE A 130 -5.52 -5.93 -2.02
N ARG A 131 -4.72 -6.87 -2.53
CA ARG A 131 -3.64 -7.52 -1.75
C ARG A 131 -2.54 -6.53 -1.36
N LEU A 132 -2.18 -5.59 -2.24
CA LEU A 132 -1.21 -4.54 -1.92
C LEU A 132 -1.71 -3.63 -0.81
N VAL A 133 -2.97 -3.17 -0.88
CA VAL A 133 -3.57 -2.35 0.18
C VAL A 133 -3.56 -3.11 1.52
N CYS A 134 -4.04 -4.35 1.53
CA CYS A 134 -4.08 -5.15 2.77
C CYS A 134 -2.66 -5.38 3.32
N THR A 135 -1.68 -5.71 2.48
CA THR A 135 -0.28 -5.88 2.90
C THR A 135 0.29 -4.63 3.60
N LEU A 136 -0.04 -3.44 3.10
CA LEU A 136 0.41 -2.18 3.70
C LEU A 136 -0.26 -1.96 5.06
N LEU A 137 -1.57 -2.18 5.11
CA LEU A 137 -2.38 -2.02 6.32
C LEU A 137 -2.05 -3.06 7.39
N ASP A 138 -1.78 -4.31 7.05
CA ASP A 138 -1.34 -5.34 7.99
C ASP A 138 0.03 -5.01 8.60
N SER A 139 0.85 -4.26 7.86
CA SER A 139 2.18 -3.88 8.31
C SER A 139 2.18 -2.70 9.28
N CYS A 140 1.31 -1.71 9.08
CA CYS A 140 1.35 -0.46 9.86
C CYS A 140 -0.01 0.13 10.27
N GLY A 141 -1.12 -0.42 9.78
CA GLY A 141 -2.48 0.11 9.95
C GLY A 141 -2.95 0.13 11.41
N GLN A 142 -2.51 -0.81 12.23
CA GLN A 142 -2.82 -0.87 13.67
C GLN A 142 -2.38 0.40 14.43
N TYR A 143 -1.38 1.14 13.93
CA TYR A 143 -0.90 2.38 14.54
C TYR A 143 -1.73 3.61 14.16
N PHE A 144 -2.74 3.46 13.29
CA PHE A 144 -3.67 4.53 12.91
C PHE A 144 -4.97 4.42 13.73
N ASP A 145 -4.85 4.29 15.05
CA ASP A 145 -5.97 4.07 15.98
C ASP A 145 -6.43 5.36 16.69
N ARG A 146 -5.65 6.45 16.63
CA ARG A 146 -5.92 7.71 17.35
C ARG A 146 -5.77 8.97 16.49
N GLY A 147 -6.36 10.07 16.96
CA GLY A 147 -6.12 11.41 16.43
C GLY A 147 -6.43 11.56 14.94
N THR A 148 -5.58 12.31 14.24
CA THR A 148 -5.74 12.61 12.81
C THR A 148 -5.50 11.41 11.90
N SER A 149 -4.57 10.52 12.25
CA SER A 149 -4.31 9.30 11.48
C SER A 149 -5.50 8.33 11.53
N LYS A 150 -6.19 8.23 12.69
CA LYS A 150 -7.46 7.48 12.78
C LYS A 150 -8.49 7.97 11.78
N LYS A 151 -8.75 9.28 11.75
CA LYS A 151 -9.73 9.89 10.83
C LYS A 151 -9.36 9.64 9.37
N ARG A 152 -8.06 9.74 9.04
CA ARG A 152 -7.56 9.44 7.68
C ARG A 152 -7.76 7.97 7.31
N LEU A 153 -7.49 7.03 8.21
CA LEU A 153 -7.75 5.62 7.95
C LEU A 153 -9.25 5.34 7.82
N ASP A 154 -10.09 5.89 8.69
CA ASP A 154 -11.55 5.74 8.61
C ASP A 154 -12.07 6.21 7.24
N CYS A 155 -11.60 7.36 6.76
CA CYS A 155 -11.91 7.90 5.44
C CYS A 155 -11.39 7.01 4.31
N PHE A 156 -10.13 6.58 4.38
CA PHE A 156 -9.53 5.70 3.37
C PHE A 156 -10.30 4.37 3.24
N LEU A 157 -10.72 3.75 4.35
CA LEU A 157 -11.45 2.48 4.33
C LEU A 157 -12.79 2.59 3.60
N ILE A 158 -13.45 3.75 3.62
CA ILE A 158 -14.68 4.01 2.85
C ILE A 158 -14.38 4.00 1.35
N TYR A 159 -13.31 4.68 0.91
CA TYR A 159 -12.86 4.64 -0.49
C TYR A 159 -12.38 3.25 -0.92
N PHE A 160 -11.66 2.54 -0.05
CA PHE A 160 -11.18 1.18 -0.33
C PHE A 160 -12.35 0.20 -0.47
N GLN A 161 -13.39 0.32 0.36
CA GLN A 161 -14.61 -0.45 0.20
C GLN A 161 -15.30 -0.17 -1.15
N ARG A 162 -15.39 1.09 -1.58
CA ARG A 162 -15.93 1.42 -2.92
C ARG A 162 -15.13 0.75 -4.02
N TYR A 163 -13.81 0.84 -3.96
CA TYR A 163 -12.92 0.15 -4.91
C TYR A 163 -13.12 -1.37 -4.91
N TYR A 164 -13.20 -1.99 -3.73
CA TYR A 164 -13.45 -3.43 -3.60
C TYR A 164 -14.77 -3.85 -4.26
N TYR A 165 -15.88 -3.15 -3.95
CA TYR A 165 -17.17 -3.48 -4.56
C TYR A 165 -17.21 -3.18 -6.06
N PHE A 166 -16.52 -2.14 -6.52
CA PHE A 166 -16.36 -1.89 -7.96
C PHE A 166 -15.73 -3.08 -8.66
N LYS A 167 -14.66 -3.67 -8.08
CA LYS A 167 -14.03 -4.89 -8.62
C LYS A 167 -14.93 -6.11 -8.48
N LYS A 168 -15.63 -6.27 -7.35
CA LYS A 168 -16.49 -7.44 -7.05
C LYS A 168 -17.70 -7.54 -7.97
N GLU A 169 -18.26 -6.41 -8.39
CA GLU A 169 -19.48 -6.33 -9.20
C GLU A 169 -19.22 -6.15 -10.70
N GLN A 170 -17.97 -6.30 -11.16
CA GLN A 170 -17.66 -6.31 -12.58
C GLN A 170 -18.43 -7.42 -13.32
N ALA A 171 -18.87 -7.12 -14.54
CA ALA A 171 -19.70 -8.01 -15.35
C ALA A 171 -19.03 -9.36 -15.71
N ILE A 172 -17.71 -9.47 -15.56
CA ILE A 172 -16.97 -10.73 -15.81
C ILE A 172 -17.32 -11.83 -14.79
N TRP A 173 -17.78 -11.46 -13.60
CA TRP A 173 -18.05 -12.40 -12.53
C TRP A 173 -19.43 -13.03 -12.69
N ASN A 174 -19.48 -14.35 -12.63
CA ASN A 174 -20.72 -15.12 -12.67
C ASN A 174 -20.77 -16.07 -11.47
N PRO A 175 -21.78 -15.97 -10.59
CA PRO A 175 -21.85 -16.80 -9.39
C PRO A 175 -21.80 -18.32 -9.63
N SER A 176 -22.21 -18.79 -10.82
CA SER A 176 -22.29 -20.21 -11.15
C SER A 176 -21.08 -20.73 -11.93
N SER A 177 -20.48 -19.92 -12.81
CA SER A 177 -19.41 -20.37 -13.72
C SER A 177 -18.04 -19.75 -13.45
N TYR A 178 -18.00 -18.52 -12.95
CA TYR A 178 -16.77 -17.77 -12.71
C TYR A 178 -16.95 -16.81 -11.53
N PRO A 179 -17.11 -17.35 -10.30
CA PRO A 179 -17.43 -16.53 -9.14
C PRO A 179 -16.24 -15.63 -8.76
N PHE A 180 -16.54 -14.51 -8.12
CA PHE A 180 -15.51 -13.67 -7.52
C PHE A 180 -14.66 -14.51 -6.51
N PRO A 181 -13.32 -14.40 -6.51
CA PRO A 181 -12.49 -15.25 -5.67
C PRO A 181 -12.73 -15.04 -4.16
N LEU A 182 -13.14 -16.11 -3.46
CA LEU A 182 -13.42 -16.08 -2.01
C LEU A 182 -12.21 -15.59 -1.19
N GLU A 183 -10.99 -15.96 -1.60
CA GLU A 183 -9.76 -15.54 -0.91
C GLU A 183 -9.62 -14.01 -0.88
N ILE A 184 -10.04 -13.30 -1.94
CA ILE A 184 -9.98 -11.83 -1.99
C ILE A 184 -11.03 -11.22 -1.07
N GLU A 185 -12.21 -11.83 -0.98
CA GLU A 185 -13.25 -11.43 -0.05
C GLU A 185 -12.80 -11.61 1.41
N GLN A 186 -12.17 -12.74 1.73
CA GLN A 186 -11.61 -13.01 3.06
C GLN A 186 -10.51 -12.02 3.42
N ILE A 187 -9.54 -11.78 2.53
CA ILE A 187 -8.45 -10.82 2.78
C ILE A 187 -8.98 -9.40 3.01
N PHE A 188 -9.96 -8.97 2.22
CA PHE A 188 -10.59 -7.67 2.43
C PHE A 188 -11.30 -7.60 3.78
N ASP A 189 -12.12 -8.61 4.09
CA ASP A 189 -12.92 -8.64 5.31
C ASP A 189 -12.05 -8.69 6.57
N GLU A 190 -11.04 -9.55 6.61
CA GLU A 190 -10.08 -9.66 7.72
C GLU A 190 -9.37 -8.33 7.93
N CYS A 191 -8.78 -7.75 6.86
CA CYS A 191 -8.03 -6.49 6.97
C CYS A 191 -8.88 -5.35 7.52
N VAL A 192 -10.11 -5.17 7.02
CA VAL A 192 -10.99 -4.09 7.46
C VAL A 192 -11.49 -4.32 8.89
N MET A 193 -11.89 -5.54 9.23
CA MET A 193 -12.44 -5.87 10.55
C MET A 193 -11.38 -5.86 11.65
N ASP A 194 -10.15 -6.28 11.36
CA ASP A 194 -9.04 -6.24 12.33
C ASP A 194 -8.69 -4.79 12.71
N LEU A 195 -8.69 -3.87 11.74
CA LEU A 195 -8.42 -2.46 11.98
C LEU A 195 -9.61 -1.75 12.62
N ARG A 196 -10.84 -2.13 12.21
CA ARG A 196 -12.08 -1.47 12.60
C ARG A 196 -13.21 -2.50 12.76
N PRO A 197 -13.33 -3.14 13.94
CA PRO A 197 -14.38 -4.12 14.20
C PRO A 197 -15.82 -3.59 14.09
N LYS A 198 -15.99 -2.26 14.16
CA LYS A 198 -17.28 -1.56 14.02
C LYS A 198 -17.43 -0.85 12.68
N PHE A 199 -16.60 -1.16 11.69
CA PHE A 199 -16.71 -0.55 10.37
C PHE A 199 -18.04 -0.92 9.73
N SER A 200 -18.75 0.10 9.23
CA SER A 200 -20.04 -0.08 8.57
C SER A 200 -19.83 -0.62 7.16
N LYS A 201 -19.69 -1.95 7.04
CA LYS A 201 -19.59 -2.61 5.74
C LYS A 201 -20.87 -2.42 4.93
N THR A 202 -20.72 -2.03 3.66
CA THR A 202 -21.83 -2.01 2.71
C THR A 202 -22.07 -3.42 2.16
N ASN A 203 -23.05 -3.57 1.29
CA ASN A 203 -23.32 -4.84 0.60
C ASN A 203 -23.41 -4.71 -0.92
N SER A 204 -23.11 -3.51 -1.47
CA SER A 204 -23.01 -3.31 -2.91
C SER A 204 -22.13 -2.12 -3.28
N HIS A 205 -21.73 -2.03 -4.55
CA HIS A 205 -21.01 -0.89 -5.11
C HIS A 205 -21.83 0.40 -4.99
N ALA A 206 -23.13 0.35 -5.33
CA ALA A 206 -24.01 1.52 -5.25
C ALA A 206 -24.06 2.12 -3.83
N LYS A 207 -24.15 1.28 -2.79
CA LYS A 207 -24.12 1.76 -1.40
C LYS A 207 -22.75 2.26 -0.97
N ALA A 208 -21.68 1.66 -1.48
CA ALA A 208 -20.32 2.15 -1.22
C ALA A 208 -20.11 3.54 -1.86
N CYS A 209 -20.66 3.79 -3.05
CA CYS A 209 -20.69 5.13 -3.67
C CYS A 209 -21.47 6.12 -2.81
N GLU A 210 -22.69 5.78 -2.39
CA GLU A 210 -23.50 6.62 -1.51
C GLU A 210 -22.76 6.98 -0.21
N GLN A 211 -22.08 6.00 0.40
CA GLN A 211 -21.29 6.25 1.60
C GLN A 211 -20.13 7.22 1.36
N VAL A 212 -19.44 7.13 0.21
CA VAL A 212 -18.41 8.11 -0.17
C VAL A 212 -19.02 9.49 -0.39
N GLU A 213 -20.13 9.60 -1.13
CA GLU A 213 -20.78 10.88 -1.39
C GLU A 213 -21.24 11.57 -0.10
N ASN A 214 -21.79 10.80 0.85
CA ASN A 214 -22.21 11.34 2.14
C ASN A 214 -21.01 11.85 2.95
N MET A 215 -19.91 11.09 2.99
CA MET A 215 -18.67 11.51 3.63
C MET A 215 -18.09 12.78 2.98
N GLU A 216 -18.07 12.87 1.65
CA GLU A 216 -17.56 14.05 0.92
C GLU A 216 -18.42 15.30 1.18
N LYS A 217 -19.75 15.15 1.23
CA LYS A 217 -20.67 16.24 1.61
C LYS A 217 -20.41 16.75 3.03
N GLU A 218 -20.17 15.85 3.99
CA GLU A 218 -19.80 16.23 5.35
C GLU A 218 -18.49 17.02 5.40
N PHE A 219 -17.48 16.63 4.62
CA PHE A 219 -16.23 17.38 4.52
C PHE A 219 -16.43 18.78 3.92
N ILE A 220 -17.22 18.89 2.85
CA ILE A 220 -17.52 20.19 2.22
C ILE A 220 -18.28 21.11 3.20
N ALA A 221 -19.22 20.56 3.96
CA ALA A 221 -19.99 21.32 4.95
C ALA A 221 -19.16 21.85 6.13
N LEU A 222 -17.93 21.34 6.33
CA LEU A 222 -17.00 21.76 7.38
C LEU A 222 -15.98 22.83 6.91
N ILE A 223 -15.95 23.16 5.61
CA ILE A 223 -15.11 24.20 4.99
C ILE A 223 -15.91 25.50 4.89
#